data_AF-A0A921MBL3-F1
#
_entry.id   AF-A0A921MBL3-F1
#
_cell.length_a   1.000
_cell.length_b   1.000
_cell.length_c   1.000
_cell.angle_alpha   90.00
_cell.angle_beta   90.00
_cell.angle_gamma   90.00
#
_symmetry.space_group_name_H-M   'P 1'
#
loop_
_entity.id
_entity.type
_entity.pdbx_description
1 polymer ?
#
loop_
_entity_poly.entity_id
_entity_poly.type
_entity_poly.pdbx_seq_one_letter_code
_entity_poly.pdbx_strand_id
1 'polypeptide(L)' 'VLSLVREQRLTRPGPLTALCTSGTFTLDTGTQTLTLRRGEAVFVGADEARPAVTGEGALFVASTALTA' A
#
# COMPACT_ATOMS: atom_id res chain seq x y z
N VAL A 1 10.85 -2.05 2.95
CA VAL A 1 10.77 -0.65 2.48
C VAL A 1 10.91 -0.68 0.97
N LEU A 2 9.99 -0.04 0.24
CA LEU A 2 10.06 0.04 -1.22
C LEU A 2 10.54 1.45 -1.62
N SER A 3 11.61 1.52 -2.42
CA SER A 3 12.29 2.79 -2.74
C SER A 3 11.93 3.39 -4.11
N LEU A 4 11.79 2.52 -5.11
CA LEU A 4 11.28 2.85 -6.45
C LEU A 4 10.35 1.71 -6.87
N VAL A 5 9.12 2.02 -7.25
CA VAL A 5 8.11 1.03 -7.63
C VAL A 5 7.56 1.40 -9.00
N ARG A 6 7.90 0.60 -10.00
CA ARG A 6 7.42 0.78 -11.37
C ARG A 6 5.95 0.38 -11.52
N GLU A 7 5.60 -0.79 -10.99
CA GLU A 7 4.24 -1.25 -10.68
C GLU A 7 4.37 -2.54 -9.88
N GLN A 8 3.90 -2.55 -8.63
CA GLN A 8 3.97 -3.73 -7.77
C GLN A 8 2.62 -4.00 -7.16
N ARG A 9 2.05 -5.17 -7.46
CA ARG A 9 0.89 -5.68 -6.74
C ARG A 9 1.33 -6.23 -5.38
N LEU A 10 0.76 -5.71 -4.30
CA LEU A 10 1.11 -6.12 -2.95
C LEU A 10 0.51 -7.49 -2.64
N THR A 11 1.34 -8.41 -2.15
CA THR A 11 0.89 -9.66 -1.55
C THR A 11 0.61 -9.45 -0.08
N ARG A 12 -0.46 -10.07 0.43
CA ARG A 12 -0.90 -9.90 1.82
C ARG A 12 -1.67 -11.14 2.31
N PRO A 13 -1.44 -11.60 3.54
CA PRO A 13 -2.22 -12.69 4.13
C PRO A 13 -3.53 -12.21 4.79
N GLY A 14 -3.75 -10.88 4.91
CA GLY A 14 -4.97 -10.29 5.47
C GLY A 14 -5.09 -8.78 5.17
N PRO A 15 -5.71 -7.97 6.04
CA PRO A 15 -5.75 -6.51 5.85
C PRO A 15 -4.32 -5.94 5.83
N LEU A 16 -4.13 -4.80 5.15
CA LEU A 16 -2.85 -4.11 5.15
C LEU A 16 -3.00 -2.62 5.42
N THR A 17 -1.93 -2.03 5.93
CA THR A 17 -1.75 -0.57 6.00
C THR A 17 -0.52 -0.20 5.18
N ALA A 18 -0.65 0.80 4.32
CA ALA A 18 0.46 1.41 3.60
C ALA A 18 0.70 2.83 4.10
N LEU A 19 1.92 3.16 4.52
CA LEU A 19 2.34 4.47 5.05
C LEU A 19 3.45 5.04 4.18
N CYS A 20 3.24 6.23 3.63
CA CYS A 20 4.24 6.96 2.86
C CYS A 20 5.12 7.79 3.81
N THR A 21 6.40 7.46 3.90
CA THR A 21 7.36 8.13 4.80
C THR A 21 8.29 9.10 4.07
N SER A 22 8.40 8.98 2.75
CA SER A 22 9.03 9.96 1.84
C SER A 22 8.53 9.76 0.42
N GLY A 23 8.67 10.80 -0.41
CA GLY A 23 8.26 10.79 -1.81
C GLY A 23 6.74 10.77 -2.00
N THR A 24 6.27 10.08 -3.04
CA THR A 24 4.85 9.99 -3.39
C THR A 24 4.56 8.66 -4.08
N PHE A 25 3.45 8.04 -3.67
CA PHE A 25 3.00 6.77 -4.21
C PHE A 25 1.55 6.86 -4.66
N THR A 26 1.21 6.16 -5.72
CA THR A 26 -0.15 5.93 -6.17
C THR A 26 -0.52 4.49 -5.84
N LEU A 27 -1.64 4.30 -5.14
CA LEU A 27 -2.22 3.01 -4.81
C LEU A 27 -3.53 2.84 -5.56
N ASP A 28 -3.60 1.82 -6.40
CA ASP A 28 -4.84 1.36 -7.03
C ASP A 28 -5.38 0.16 -6.25
N THR A 29 -6.52 0.33 -5.56
CA THR A 29 -7.21 -0.73 -4.80
C THR A 29 -8.21 -1.51 -5.66
N GLY A 30 -8.29 -1.25 -6.97
CA GLY A 30 -9.27 -1.79 -7.90
C GLY A 30 -10.63 -1.09 -7.86
N THR A 31 -10.98 -0.45 -6.74
CA THR A 31 -12.20 0.37 -6.59
C THR A 31 -11.90 1.86 -6.67
N GLN A 32 -10.70 2.27 -6.25
CA GLN A 32 -10.25 3.65 -6.26
C GLN A 32 -8.75 3.74 -6.44
N THR A 33 -8.30 4.89 -6.93
CA THR A 33 -6.89 5.25 -7.01
C THR A 33 -6.61 6.37 -6.02
N LEU A 34 -5.65 6.15 -5.13
CA LEU A 34 -5.28 7.07 -4.06
C LEU A 34 -3.84 7.51 -4.22
N THR A 35 -3.57 8.80 -4.08
CA THR A 35 -2.21 9.33 -4.00
C THR A 35 -1.85 9.51 -2.54
N LEU A 36 -0.76 8.87 -2.09
CA LEU A 36 -0.17 9.03 -0.76
C LEU A 36 1.08 9.90 -0.82
N ARG A 37 1.03 11.02 -0.10
CA ARG A 37 2.15 11.91 0.17
C ARG A 37 2.77 11.58 1.52
N ARG A 38 3.94 12.16 1.80
CA ARG A 38 4.64 11.97 3.08
C ARG A 38 3.72 12.22 4.28
N GLY A 39 3.62 11.24 5.16
CA GLY A 39 2.78 11.27 6.36
C GLY A 39 1.37 10.73 6.16
N GLU A 40 0.96 10.44 4.92
CA GLU A 40 -0.34 9.85 4.62
C GLU A 40 -0.26 8.33 4.61
N ALA A 41 -1.38 7.73 5.01
CA ALA A 41 -1.54 6.29 5.05
C ALA A 41 -2.92 5.89 4.53
N VAL A 42 -3.01 4.66 4.06
CA VAL A 42 -4.27 4.01 3.74
C VAL A 42 -4.34 2.64 4.39
N PHE A 43 -5.52 2.29 4.86
CA PHE A 43 -5.88 0.94 5.26
C PHE A 43 -6.67 0.28 4.13
N VAL A 44 -6.32 -0.97 3.80
CA VAL A 44 -7.01 -1.79 2.81
C VAL A 44 -7.52 -3.04 3.51
N GLY A 45 -8.84 -3.17 3.63
CA GLY A 45 -9.54 -4.29 4.26
C GLY A 45 -9.27 -5.61 3.54
N ALA A 46 -9.39 -6.75 4.23
CA ALA A 46 -9.02 -8.06 3.68
C ALA A 46 -9.81 -8.45 2.43
N ASP A 47 -11.09 -8.04 2.38
CA ASP A 47 -12.03 -8.37 1.30
C ASP A 47 -11.85 -7.49 0.05
N GLU A 48 -11.03 -6.43 0.15
CA GLU A 48 -10.72 -5.57 -0.98
C GLU A 48 -9.69 -6.21 -1.93
N ALA A 49 -9.66 -5.76 -3.18
CA ALA A 49 -8.68 -6.26 -4.13
C ALA A 49 -7.25 -5.92 -3.67
N ARG A 50 -6.28 -6.77 -4.05
CA ARG A 50 -4.87 -6.55 -3.72
C ARG A 50 -4.37 -5.28 -4.39
N PRO A 51 -3.90 -4.26 -3.64
CA PRO A 51 -3.55 -3.00 -4.24
C PRO A 51 -2.31 -3.09 -5.14
N ALA A 52 -2.32 -2.37 -6.25
CA ALA A 52 -1.16 -2.10 -7.08
C ALA A 52 -0.55 -0.76 -6.68
N VAL A 53 0.77 -0.71 -6.55
CA VAL A 53 1.53 0.47 -6.12
C VAL A 53 2.43 0.92 -7.26
N THR A 54 2.49 2.22 -7.50
CA THR A 54 3.55 2.89 -8.28
C THR A 54 4.09 4.08 -7.50
N GLY A 55 5.32 4.50 -7.77
CA GLY A 55 5.87 5.71 -7.17
C GLY A 55 7.34 5.61 -6.76
N GLU A 56 7.80 6.65 -6.10
CA GLU A 56 9.20 6.82 -5.68
C GLU A 56 9.22 7.39 -4.25
N GLY A 57 10.17 6.94 -3.43
CA GLY A 57 10.34 7.43 -2.06
C GLY A 57 10.53 6.28 -1.07
N ALA A 58 9.75 6.25 0.01
CA ALA A 58 9.76 5.15 0.96
C ALA A 58 8.35 4.82 1.43
N LEU A 59 7.82 3.70 0.95
CA LEU A 59 6.54 3.13 1.37
C LEU A 59 6.76 1.97 2.35
N PHE A 60 6.13 2.08 3.52
CA PHE A 60 6.06 1.00 4.50
C PHE A 60 4.71 0.29 4.36
N VAL A 61 4.74 -1.03 4.27
CA VAL A 61 3.54 -1.87 4.17
C VAL A 61 3.60 -2.90 5.27
N ALA A 62 2.53 -2.98 6.06
CA ALA A 62 2.35 -3.99 7.08
C ALA A 62 1.02 -4.70 6.85
N SER A 63 1.01 -6.03 6.99
CA SER A 63 -0.21 -6.84 6.95
C SER A 63 -0.20 -7.79 8.13
N THR A 64 -1.39 -8.08 8.65
CA THR A 64 -1.57 -9.04 9.75
C THR A 64 -2.38 -10.23 9.24
N ALA A 65 -2.06 -11.41 9.77
CA ALA A 65 -2.84 -12.62 9.62
C ALA A 65 -2.88 -13.37 10.95
N LEU A 66 -3.14 -12.62 12.02
CA LEU A 66 -3.34 -13.21 13.33
C LEU A 66 -4.68 -13.95 13.27
N THR A 67 -4.61 -15.28 13.23
CA THR A 67 -5.77 -16.15 13.42
C THR A 67 -5.90 -16.39 14.92
N ALA A 68 -7.07 -16.06 15.49
CA ALA A 68 -7.42 -16.39 16.86
C ALA A 68 -7.88 -17.85 16.97
#